data_AF-A0A1E7RLE4-F1
#
_entry.id   AF-A0A1E7RLE4-F1
#
_cell.length_a   1.000
_cell.length_b   1.000
_cell.length_c   1.000
_cell.angle_alpha   90.00
_cell.angle_beta   90.00
_cell.angle_gamma   90.00
#
_symmetry.space_group_name_H-M   'P 1'
#
loop_
_entity.id
_entity.type
_entity.pdbx_description
1 polymer ?
#
loop_
_entity_poly.entity_id
_entity_poly.type
_entity_poly.pdbx_seq_one_letter_code
_entity_poly.pdbx_strand_id
1 'polypeptide(L)'
;MQRSTIHQIVRNASGESQPARQLYDVAAIEQVFQQSRERERGLSLLMLSTADGRAVAEDSSLGVDGRRLAAMANSFLTLGETVSRELALSDADYATICTKLGNVVLIRITADKPLTLTAVASHEVNMAVLLFHARECANRLDAVLRDRAA
;
A
#
# COMPACT_ATOMS: atom_id res chain seq x y z
N MET A 1 -35.95 19.09 7.86
CA MET A 1 -34.89 18.20 8.36
C MET A 1 -35.08 16.81 7.75
N GLN A 2 -34.47 16.51 6.60
CA GLN A 2 -34.46 15.14 6.04
C GLN A 2 -33.37 15.05 4.97
N ARG A 3 -32.12 14.79 5.39
CA ARG A 3 -30.96 14.68 4.47
C ARG A 3 -29.91 13.70 5.00
N SER A 4 -30.32 12.61 5.67
CA SER A 4 -29.38 11.70 6.35
C SER A 4 -29.37 10.25 5.86
N THR A 5 -30.20 9.84 4.91
CA THR A 5 -30.31 8.41 4.55
C THR A 5 -29.53 8.04 3.29
N ILE A 6 -29.34 8.98 2.35
CA ILE A 6 -28.67 8.70 1.06
C ILE A 6 -27.15 8.50 1.23
N HIS A 7 -26.49 9.24 2.13
CA HIS A 7 -25.05 9.06 2.39
C HIS A 7 -24.71 7.72 3.06
N GLN A 8 -25.67 7.08 3.73
CA GLN A 8 -25.47 5.82 4.42
C GLN A 8 -25.61 4.61 3.46
N ILE A 9 -26.39 4.76 2.38
CA ILE A 9 -26.64 3.70 1.40
C ILE A 9 -25.48 3.55 0.40
N VAL A 10 -24.76 4.64 0.06
CA VAL A 10 -23.61 4.58 -0.86
C VAL A 10 -22.41 3.84 -0.23
N ARG A 11 -22.26 3.88 1.11
CA ARG A 11 -21.24 3.10 1.82
C ARG A 11 -21.51 1.59 1.76
N ASN A 12 -22.77 1.17 1.72
CA ASN A 12 -23.14 -0.25 1.74
C ASN A 12 -23.18 -0.89 0.34
N ALA A 13 -23.26 -0.12 -0.74
CA ALA A 13 -23.20 -0.63 -2.12
C ALA A 13 -21.77 -0.91 -2.63
N SER A 14 -20.76 -0.49 -1.85
CA SER A 14 -19.34 -0.74 -2.13
C SER A 14 -18.90 -1.96 -1.36
N GLY A 15 -19.14 -3.16 -1.93
CA GLY A 15 -18.86 -4.48 -1.35
C GLY A 15 -17.73 -4.47 -0.32
N GLU A 16 -18.12 -4.70 0.92
CA GLU A 16 -17.35 -4.45 2.13
C GLU A 16 -15.92 -5.03 2.07
N SER A 17 -14.93 -4.15 2.25
CA SER A 17 -13.53 -4.51 2.51
C SER A 17 -13.30 -5.12 3.90
N GLN A 18 -14.38 -5.57 4.57
CA GLN A 18 -14.38 -6.11 5.93
C GLN A 18 -13.50 -7.36 6.15
N PRO A 19 -13.33 -8.31 5.21
CA PRO A 19 -12.61 -9.55 5.52
C PRO A 19 -11.10 -9.35 5.77
N ALA A 20 -10.46 -8.44 5.00
CA ALA A 20 -9.02 -8.21 5.13
C ALA A 20 -8.69 -7.45 6.42
N ARG A 21 -9.49 -6.43 6.77
CA ARG A 21 -9.30 -5.64 8.00
C ARG A 21 -9.46 -6.45 9.29
N GLN A 22 -10.23 -7.54 9.28
CA GLN A 22 -10.39 -8.40 10.47
C GLN A 22 -9.18 -9.32 10.72
N LEU A 23 -8.40 -9.61 9.66
CA LEU A 23 -7.25 -10.52 9.73
C LEU A 23 -5.98 -9.85 10.26
N TYR A 24 -5.86 -8.53 10.13
CA TYR A 24 -4.66 -7.78 10.49
C TYR A 24 -4.91 -6.82 11.66
N ASP A 25 -3.89 -6.56 12.46
CA ASP A 25 -3.92 -5.45 13.42
C ASP A 25 -3.77 -4.12 12.66
N VAL A 26 -4.90 -3.59 12.22
CA VAL A 26 -4.96 -2.35 11.44
C VAL A 26 -4.40 -1.17 12.23
N ALA A 27 -4.57 -1.13 13.55
CA ALA A 27 -4.06 -0.04 14.38
C ALA A 27 -2.52 -0.04 14.43
N ALA A 28 -1.90 -1.21 14.57
CA ALA A 28 -0.45 -1.34 14.51
C ALA A 28 0.10 -0.95 13.13
N ILE A 29 -0.58 -1.34 12.04
CA ILE A 29 -0.20 -0.97 10.67
C ILE A 29 -0.31 0.55 10.46
N GLU A 30 -1.41 1.16 10.87
CA GLU A 30 -1.62 2.60 10.79
C GLU A 30 -0.57 3.36 11.62
N GLN A 31 -0.17 2.85 12.79
CA GLN A 31 0.92 3.42 13.57
C GLN A 31 2.26 3.39 12.83
N VAL A 32 2.57 2.31 12.10
CA VAL A 32 3.77 2.24 11.24
C VAL A 32 3.71 3.28 10.11
N PHE A 33 2.54 3.51 9.52
CA PHE A 33 2.35 4.55 8.50
C PHE A 33 2.57 5.95 9.06
N GLN A 34 1.97 6.26 10.22
CA GLN A 34 2.17 7.56 10.88
C GLN A 34 3.65 7.80 11.19
N GLN A 35 4.34 6.81 11.76
CA GLN A 35 5.77 6.93 12.05
C GLN A 35 6.63 7.08 10.78
N SER A 36 6.16 6.60 9.63
CA SER A 36 6.85 6.76 8.35
C SER A 36 6.62 8.18 7.79
N ARG A 37 5.40 8.72 7.90
CA ARG A 37 5.09 10.12 7.58
C ARG A 37 5.80 11.13 8.47
N GLU A 38 5.95 10.84 9.75
CA GLU A 38 6.69 11.71 10.69
C GLU A 38 8.16 11.82 10.29
N ARG A 39 8.74 10.72 9.78
CA ARG A 39 10.12 10.67 9.29
C ARG A 39 10.30 11.34 7.93
N GLU A 40 9.29 11.28 7.05
CA GLU A 40 9.29 11.95 5.75
C GLU A 40 7.89 12.49 5.41
N ARG A 41 7.71 13.80 5.60
CA ARG A 41 6.41 14.48 5.41
C ARG A 41 5.98 14.58 3.95
N GLY A 42 6.91 14.42 3.01
CA GLY A 42 6.63 14.45 1.58
C GLY A 42 5.99 13.16 1.04
N LEU A 43 5.86 12.12 1.85
CA LEU A 43 5.03 10.95 1.53
C LEU A 43 3.57 11.40 1.40
N SER A 44 2.93 11.16 0.26
CA SER A 44 1.54 11.53 -0.01
C SER A 44 0.57 10.37 0.11
N LEU A 45 1.05 9.12 -0.03
CA LEU A 45 0.27 7.91 0.20
C LEU A 45 1.16 6.78 0.71
N LEU A 46 0.68 6.07 1.73
CA LEU A 46 1.10 4.74 2.14
C LEU A 46 -0.14 3.84 2.16
N MET A 47 -0.08 2.71 1.48
CA MET A 47 -1.18 1.76 1.43
C MET A 47 -0.65 0.34 1.50
N LEU A 48 -1.24 -0.46 2.37
CA LEU A 48 -1.03 -1.90 2.40
C LEU A 48 -2.26 -2.57 1.80
N SER A 49 -2.06 -3.41 0.80
CA SER A 49 -3.15 -4.14 0.14
C SER A 49 -2.83 -5.60 -0.02
N THR A 50 -3.86 -6.44 -0.02
CA THR A 50 -3.77 -7.86 -0.37
C THR A 50 -3.54 -8.05 -1.87
N ALA A 51 -3.00 -9.20 -2.27
CA ALA A 51 -2.80 -9.56 -3.67
C ALA A 51 -4.09 -9.56 -4.54
N ASP A 52 -5.27 -9.75 -3.94
CA ASP A 52 -6.57 -9.67 -4.62
C ASP A 52 -7.12 -8.22 -4.74
N GLY A 53 -6.32 -7.21 -4.36
CA GLY A 53 -6.63 -5.80 -4.58
C GLY A 53 -7.51 -5.18 -3.51
N ARG A 54 -7.54 -5.72 -2.27
CA ARG A 54 -8.24 -5.10 -1.14
C ARG A 54 -7.27 -4.29 -0.30
N ALA A 55 -7.62 -3.05 -0.01
CA ALA A 55 -6.87 -2.25 0.95
C ALA A 55 -7.05 -2.82 2.37
N VAL A 56 -5.92 -3.05 3.06
CA VAL A 56 -5.86 -3.41 4.48
C VAL A 56 -5.89 -2.14 5.31
N ALA A 57 -4.94 -1.24 5.04
CA ALA A 57 -4.80 0.07 5.67
C ALA A 57 -4.33 1.09 4.63
N GLU A 58 -4.67 2.35 4.84
CA GLU A 58 -4.29 3.46 3.96
C GLU A 58 -4.10 4.73 4.78
N ASP A 59 -2.98 5.42 4.54
CA ASP A 59 -2.71 6.77 4.98
C ASP A 59 -2.40 7.63 3.76
N SER A 60 -3.36 8.44 3.36
CA SER A 60 -3.34 9.13 2.07
C SER A 60 -3.85 10.56 2.21
N SER A 61 -3.11 11.49 1.61
CA SER A 61 -3.57 12.85 1.32
C SER A 61 -4.10 12.96 -0.12
N LEU A 62 -4.15 11.84 -0.85
CA LEU A 62 -4.61 11.75 -2.24
C LEU A 62 -6.08 11.32 -2.28
N GLY A 63 -6.90 11.99 -3.08
CA GLY A 63 -8.31 11.64 -3.29
C GLY A 63 -8.50 10.44 -4.23
N VAL A 64 -7.75 9.35 -4.03
CA VAL A 64 -7.74 8.18 -4.91
C VAL A 64 -8.65 7.07 -4.38
N ASP A 65 -9.18 6.25 -5.29
CA ASP A 65 -9.88 5.01 -4.92
C ASP A 65 -8.83 3.94 -4.58
N GLY A 66 -8.70 3.61 -3.30
CA GLY A 66 -7.72 2.66 -2.82
C GLY A 66 -7.87 1.24 -3.36
N ARG A 67 -9.10 0.80 -3.67
CA ARG A 67 -9.32 -0.51 -4.29
C ARG A 67 -8.78 -0.53 -5.71
N ARG A 68 -9.07 0.53 -6.47
CA ARG A 68 -8.56 0.67 -7.83
C ARG A 68 -7.03 0.76 -7.83
N LEU A 69 -6.45 1.51 -6.90
CA LEU A 69 -4.99 1.63 -6.77
C LEU A 69 -4.34 0.29 -6.41
N ALA A 70 -4.87 -0.43 -5.43
CA ALA A 70 -4.38 -1.75 -5.02
C ALA A 70 -4.39 -2.76 -6.20
N ALA A 71 -5.47 -2.78 -6.98
CA ALA A 71 -5.55 -3.63 -8.18
C ALA A 71 -4.46 -3.28 -9.20
N MET A 72 -4.26 -1.98 -9.50
CA MET A 72 -3.22 -1.52 -10.42
C MET A 72 -1.81 -1.85 -9.91
N ALA A 73 -1.55 -1.63 -8.61
CA ALA A 73 -0.27 -1.93 -7.98
C ALA A 73 0.09 -3.41 -8.07
N ASN A 74 -0.86 -4.30 -7.76
CA ASN A 74 -0.65 -5.74 -7.87
C ASN A 74 -0.42 -6.19 -9.31
N SER A 75 -1.18 -5.67 -10.27
CA SER A 75 -0.95 -5.96 -11.69
C SER A 75 0.43 -5.52 -12.15
N PHE A 76 0.88 -4.33 -11.75
CA PHE A 76 2.19 -3.81 -12.11
C PHE A 76 3.33 -4.63 -11.52
N LEU A 77 3.24 -4.97 -10.23
CA LEU A 77 4.25 -5.78 -9.55
C LEU A 77 4.32 -7.20 -10.12
N THR A 78 3.17 -7.81 -10.41
CA THR A 78 3.10 -9.14 -11.07
C THR A 78 3.73 -9.12 -12.46
N LEU A 79 3.53 -8.04 -13.23
CA LEU A 79 4.19 -7.86 -14.51
C LEU A 79 5.71 -7.71 -14.33
N GLY A 80 6.15 -6.92 -13.35
CA GLY A 80 7.56 -6.78 -12.99
C GLY A 80 8.22 -8.11 -12.63
N GLU A 81 7.57 -8.91 -11.78
CA GLU A 81 8.02 -10.27 -11.41
C GLU A 81 8.09 -11.19 -12.63
N THR A 82 7.12 -11.10 -13.55
CA THR A 82 7.12 -11.90 -14.78
C THR A 82 8.30 -11.53 -15.68
N VAL A 83 8.56 -10.24 -15.85
CA VAL A 83 9.74 -9.76 -16.59
C VAL A 83 11.04 -10.21 -15.92
N SER A 84 11.16 -10.08 -14.59
CA SER A 84 12.35 -10.55 -13.85
C SER A 84 12.62 -12.03 -14.04
N ARG A 85 11.58 -12.87 -14.01
CA ARG A 85 11.69 -14.32 -14.26
C ARG A 85 12.16 -14.63 -15.68
N GLU A 86 11.62 -13.93 -16.68
CA GLU A 86 12.04 -14.10 -18.08
C GLU A 86 13.52 -13.72 -18.28
N LEU A 87 14.01 -12.77 -17.49
CA LEU A 87 15.41 -12.36 -17.48
C LEU A 87 16.30 -13.22 -16.57
N ALA A 88 15.78 -14.31 -15.98
CA ALA A 88 16.48 -15.17 -15.02
C ALA A 88 17.02 -14.43 -13.77
N LEU A 89 16.34 -13.37 -13.34
CA LEU A 89 16.71 -12.53 -12.18
C LEU A 89 15.95 -12.87 -10.89
N SER A 90 15.26 -14.02 -10.83
CA SER A 90 14.34 -14.39 -9.75
C SER A 90 13.12 -13.44 -9.67
N ASP A 91 12.62 -13.17 -8.46
CA ASP A 91 11.45 -12.31 -8.23
C ASP A 91 11.86 -10.84 -8.02
N ALA A 92 10.97 -9.91 -8.36
CA ALA A 92 11.21 -8.49 -8.16
C ALA A 92 10.92 -8.10 -6.70
N ASP A 93 11.93 -7.60 -5.98
CA ASP A 93 11.76 -7.09 -4.60
C ASP A 93 10.82 -5.88 -4.55
N TYR A 94 10.92 -5.01 -5.56
CA TYR A 94 10.10 -3.81 -5.68
C TYR A 94 10.03 -3.35 -7.15
N ALA A 95 9.05 -2.49 -7.43
CA ALA A 95 8.93 -1.79 -8.69
C ALA A 95 8.77 -0.29 -8.45
N THR A 96 9.31 0.52 -9.35
CA THR A 96 9.27 1.99 -9.22
C THR A 96 8.67 2.65 -10.45
N ILE A 97 7.89 3.71 -10.25
CA ILE A 97 7.35 4.55 -11.32
C ILE A 97 7.83 5.98 -11.08
N CYS A 98 8.62 6.52 -12.00
CA CYS A 98 9.11 7.90 -11.95
C CYS A 98 8.27 8.79 -12.86
N THR A 99 7.80 9.93 -12.35
CA THR A 99 7.08 10.93 -13.15
C THR A 99 7.60 12.33 -12.84
N LYS A 100 7.21 13.32 -13.65
CA LYS A 100 7.57 14.72 -13.41
C LYS A 100 6.94 15.30 -12.13
N LEU A 101 5.86 14.71 -11.63
CA LEU A 101 5.08 15.26 -10.51
C LEU A 101 5.26 14.47 -9.20
N GLY A 102 5.98 13.35 -9.27
CA GLY A 102 6.16 12.48 -8.13
C GLY A 102 6.56 11.07 -8.55
N ASN A 103 6.78 10.25 -7.53
CA ASN A 103 7.35 8.93 -7.66
C ASN A 103 6.49 7.93 -6.89
N VAL A 104 6.46 6.69 -7.39
CA VAL A 104 5.77 5.56 -6.74
C VAL A 104 6.77 4.44 -6.51
N VAL A 105 6.70 3.81 -5.36
CA VAL A 105 7.40 2.56 -5.03
C VAL A 105 6.35 1.53 -4.62
N LEU A 106 6.43 0.35 -5.24
CA LEU A 106 5.60 -0.82 -4.94
C LEU A 106 6.51 -1.90 -4.38
N ILE A 107 6.22 -2.43 -3.20
CA ILE A 107 7.04 -3.45 -2.53
C ILE A 107 6.17 -4.66 -2.20
N ARG A 108 6.65 -5.86 -2.55
CA ARG A 108 6.04 -7.10 -2.08
C ARG A 108 6.38 -7.30 -0.61
N ILE A 109 5.37 -7.54 0.22
CA ILE A 109 5.56 -7.95 1.61
C ILE A 109 5.16 -9.42 1.74
N THR A 110 6.11 -10.23 2.17
CA THR A 110 5.94 -11.67 2.37
C THR A 110 5.38 -11.94 3.77
N ALA A 111 4.06 -12.03 3.86
CA ALA A 111 3.33 -12.56 5.02
C ALA A 111 2.66 -13.90 4.65
N ASP A 112 1.87 -14.49 5.55
CA ASP A 112 1.09 -15.73 5.29
C ASP A 112 0.30 -15.66 3.96
N LYS A 113 -0.18 -14.46 3.63
CA LYS A 113 -0.70 -14.13 2.30
C LYS A 113 0.12 -12.96 1.74
N PRO A 114 0.49 -12.99 0.44
CA PRO A 114 1.22 -11.90 -0.17
C PRO A 114 0.47 -10.57 -0.06
N LEU A 115 1.19 -9.56 0.43
CA LEU A 115 0.71 -8.18 0.52
C LEU A 115 1.59 -7.28 -0.36
N THR A 116 1.08 -6.09 -0.65
CA THR A 116 1.77 -5.07 -1.42
C THR A 116 1.72 -3.76 -0.66
N LEU A 117 2.89 -3.17 -0.40
CA LEU A 117 3.00 -1.79 0.05
C LEU A 117 3.11 -0.87 -1.17
N THR A 118 2.22 0.10 -1.26
CA THR A 118 2.33 1.23 -2.20
C THR A 118 2.74 2.47 -1.43
N ALA A 119 3.83 3.10 -1.85
CA ALA A 119 4.30 4.37 -1.33
C ALA A 119 4.38 5.40 -2.45
N VAL A 120 3.85 6.59 -2.23
CA VAL A 120 3.87 7.70 -3.19
C VAL A 120 4.44 8.93 -2.51
N ALA A 121 5.25 9.68 -3.23
CA ALA A 121 5.66 11.01 -2.82
C ALA A 121 5.58 12.00 -3.99
N SER A 122 5.45 13.28 -3.66
CA SER A 122 5.49 14.36 -4.65
C SER A 122 6.91 14.52 -5.24
N HIS A 123 7.03 15.36 -6.26
CA HIS A 123 8.32 15.71 -6.89
C HIS A 123 9.34 16.36 -5.93
N GLU A 124 8.92 16.80 -4.73
CA GLU A 124 9.82 17.35 -3.72
C GLU A 124 10.68 16.25 -3.05
N VAL A 125 10.21 15.00 -3.07
CA VAL A 125 10.94 13.84 -2.58
C VAL A 125 11.52 13.07 -3.76
N ASN A 126 12.85 13.02 -3.81
CA ASN A 126 13.52 12.25 -4.85
C ASN A 126 13.29 10.73 -4.67
N MET A 127 13.50 9.96 -5.74
CA MET A 127 13.25 8.52 -5.74
C MET A 127 14.09 7.75 -4.70
N ALA A 128 15.34 8.16 -4.45
CA ALA A 128 16.19 7.47 -3.49
C ALA A 128 15.67 7.59 -2.05
N VAL A 129 15.21 8.79 -1.68
CA VAL A 129 14.58 9.07 -0.38
C VAL A 129 13.27 8.30 -0.26
N LEU A 130 12.40 8.36 -1.27
CA LEU A 130 11.16 7.60 -1.28
C LEU A 130 11.41 6.09 -1.12
N LEU A 131 12.33 5.51 -1.88
CA LEU A 131 12.67 4.10 -1.82
C LEU A 131 13.22 3.72 -0.44
N PHE A 132 14.08 4.54 0.16
CA PHE A 132 14.58 4.32 1.51
C PHE A 132 13.44 4.26 2.53
N HIS A 133 12.56 5.26 2.56
CA HIS A 133 11.44 5.31 3.50
C HIS A 133 10.40 4.21 3.24
N ALA A 134 10.16 3.85 1.98
CA ALA A 134 9.26 2.75 1.62
C ALA A 134 9.80 1.40 2.12
N ARG A 135 11.10 1.14 1.98
CA ARG A 135 11.74 -0.09 2.49
C ARG A 135 11.75 -0.14 4.01
N GLU A 136 12.04 0.97 4.68
CA GLU A 136 11.96 1.07 6.14
C GLU A 136 10.53 0.82 6.65
N CYS A 137 9.53 1.36 5.96
CA CYS A 137 8.12 1.08 6.26
C CYS A 137 7.81 -0.41 6.08
N ALA A 138 8.21 -1.02 4.95
CA ALA A 138 8.02 -2.45 4.70
C ALA A 138 8.66 -3.35 5.77
N ASN A 139 9.89 -3.04 6.20
CA ASN A 139 10.57 -3.78 7.27
C ASN A 139 9.81 -3.71 8.61
N ARG A 140 9.23 -2.56 8.94
CA ARG A 140 8.44 -2.37 10.17
C ARG A 140 7.07 -3.06 10.07
N LEU A 141 6.47 -3.06 8.88
CA LEU A 141 5.26 -3.82 8.62
C LEU A 141 5.49 -5.32 8.80
N ASP A 142 6.60 -5.87 8.29
CA ASP A 142 6.93 -7.29 8.45
C ASP A 142 6.94 -7.71 9.93
N ALA A 143 7.48 -6.89 10.83
CA ALA A 143 7.47 -7.15 12.26
C ALA A 143 6.05 -7.25 12.84
N VAL A 144 5.18 -6.27 12.57
CA VAL A 144 3.81 -6.26 13.12
C VAL A 144 2.88 -7.28 12.46
N LEU A 145 3.20 -7.73 11.24
CA LEU A 145 2.45 -8.77 10.54
C LEU A 145 2.80 -10.17 11.04
N ARG A 146 4.01 -10.40 11.55
CA ARG A 146 4.46 -11.70 12.11
C ARG A 146 3.98 -11.95 13.54
N ASP A 147 3.77 -10.91 14.34
CA ASP A 147 3.39 -11.03 15.77
C ASP A 147 2.03 -11.73 16.02
N ARG A 148 1.25 -12.01 14.96
CA ARG A 148 -0.01 -12.79 15.04
C ARG A 148 0.11 -14.24 14.58
N ALA A 149 1.27 -14.65 14.06
CA ALA A 149 1.55 -16.02 13.61
C ALA A 149 2.19 -16.89 14.71
N ALA A 150 2.44 -16.34 15.90
CA ALA A 150 3.00 -17.01 17.07
C ALA A 150 1.95 -17.26 18.16
#